data_AF-A0A5K1I3P6-F1
#
_entry.id   AF-A0A5K1I3P6-F1
#
_cell.length_a   1.000
_cell.length_b   1.000
_cell.length_c   1.000
_cell.angle_alpha   90.00
_cell.angle_beta   90.00
_cell.angle_gamma   90.00
#
_symmetry.space_group_name_H-M   'P 1'
#
loop_
_entity.id
_entity.type
_entity.pdbx_description
1 polymer ?
#
loop_
_entity_poly.entity_id
_entity_poly.type
_entity_poly.pdbx_seq_one_letter_code
_entity_poly.pdbx_strand_id
1 'polypeptide(L)' 'MERGLTGHYEGSIAGGVRCQAFIPDPLPPRPPLVLDGKLQGRINQAMLALGRLKAVTAS' A
#
# COMPACT_ATOMS: atom_id res chain seq x y z
N MET A 1 5.69 -9.71 -2.99
CA MET A 1 5.33 -9.19 -1.65
C MET A 1 4.09 -9.93 -1.20
N GLU A 2 4.20 -10.71 -0.13
CA GLU A 2 3.09 -11.48 0.45
C GLU A 2 2.28 -10.55 1.36
N ARG A 3 1.29 -9.85 0.81
CA ARG A 3 0.54 -8.80 1.53
C ARG A 3 -0.57 -9.31 2.45
N GLY A 4 -0.82 -10.62 2.51
CA GLY A 4 -1.96 -11.19 3.24
C GLY A 4 -3.32 -10.74 2.68
N LEU A 5 -4.40 -11.12 3.37
CA LEU A 5 -5.76 -10.61 3.12
C LEU A 5 -5.93 -9.21 3.74
N THR A 6 -6.75 -8.37 3.11
CA THR A 6 -7.05 -6.99 3.57
C THR A 6 -8.50 -6.87 4.07
N GLY A 7 -8.90 -7.85 4.86
CA GLY A 7 -10.27 -8.10 5.26
C GLY A 7 -10.49 -9.59 5.47
N HIS A 8 -11.76 -9.98 5.54
CA HIS A 8 -12.18 -11.35 5.83
C HIS A 8 -13.42 -11.75 5.05
N TYR A 9 -13.67 -13.05 4.97
CA TYR A 9 -14.89 -13.58 4.38
C TYR A 9 -15.93 -13.89 5.46
N GLU A 10 -17.18 -13.54 5.18
CA GLU A 10 -18.32 -13.90 6.01
C GLU A 10 -19.39 -14.61 5.15
N GLY A 11 -20.08 -15.58 5.74
CA GLY A 11 -21.20 -16.23 5.08
C GLY A 11 -22.35 -15.26 4.86
N SER A 12 -22.90 -15.22 3.65
CA SER A 12 -24.01 -14.34 3.28
C SER A 12 -24.98 -15.01 2.30
N ILE A 13 -26.14 -14.39 2.10
CA ILE A 13 -27.12 -14.76 1.09
C ILE A 13 -27.27 -13.61 0.10
N ALA A 14 -26.98 -13.85 -1.18
CA ALA A 14 -27.20 -12.90 -2.26
C ALA A 14 -28.08 -13.55 -3.34
N GLY A 15 -29.21 -12.92 -3.67
CA GLY A 15 -30.15 -13.45 -4.67
C GLY A 15 -30.71 -14.84 -4.31
N GLY A 16 -30.85 -15.15 -3.02
CA GLY A 16 -31.29 -16.47 -2.54
C GLY A 16 -30.21 -17.55 -2.53
N VAL A 17 -28.97 -17.24 -2.92
CA VAL A 17 -27.85 -18.19 -2.97
C VAL A 17 -26.87 -17.93 -1.83
N ARG A 18 -26.39 -19.02 -1.20
CA ARG A 18 -25.31 -18.95 -0.21
C ARG A 18 -24.00 -18.55 -0.89
N CYS A 19 -23.37 -17.51 -0.38
CA CYS A 19 -22.08 -17.03 -0.85
C CYS A 19 -21.16 -16.67 0.34
N GLN A 20 -19.90 -16.40 0.05
CA GLN A 20 -18.95 -15.79 0.99
C GLN A 20 -18.74 -14.36 0.55
N ALA A 21 -19.25 -13.42 1.33
CA ALA A 21 -19.04 -11.99 1.11
C ALA A 21 -17.67 -11.59 1.64
N PHE A 22 -16.91 -10.83 0.87
CA PHE A 22 -15.66 -10.24 1.33
C PHE A 22 -15.95 -8.92 2.04
N ILE A 23 -15.54 -8.82 3.29
CA ILE A 23 -15.65 -7.63 4.13
C ILE A 23 -14.24 -7.02 4.24
N PRO A 24 -13.99 -5.84 3.67
CA PRO A 24 -12.69 -5.20 3.78
C PRO A 24 -12.44 -4.69 5.20
N ASP A 25 -11.17 -4.66 5.60
CA ASP A 25 -10.77 -3.95 6.83
C ASP A 25 -11.14 -2.46 6.73
N PRO A 26 -11.59 -1.82 7.82
CA PRO A 26 -12.00 -0.43 7.80
C PRO A 26 -10.83 0.53 7.58
N LEU A 27 -11.12 1.66 6.92
CA LEU A 27 -10.16 2.76 6.75
C LEU A 27 -10.29 3.82 7.87
N PRO A 28 -9.17 4.43 8.30
CA PRO A 28 -7.80 4.15 7.90
C PRO A 28 -7.28 2.82 8.50
N PRO A 29 -6.29 2.16 7.84
CA PRO A 29 -5.63 1.00 8.41
C PRO A 29 -5.02 1.36 9.77
N ARG A 30 -4.77 0.36 10.61
CA ARG A 30 -4.14 0.54 11.93
C ARG A 30 -2.81 -0.21 11.98
N PRO A 31 -1.68 0.49 12.17
CA PRO A 31 -1.55 1.95 12.25
C PRO A 31 -1.84 2.65 10.90
N PRO A 32 -2.23 3.94 10.91
CA PRO A 32 -2.52 4.69 9.69
C PRO A 32 -1.25 4.83 8.84
N LEU A 33 -1.44 4.96 7.52
CA LEU A 33 -0.34 5.27 6.61
C LEU A 33 0.25 6.65 6.95
N VAL A 34 1.54 6.68 7.29
CA VAL A 34 2.26 7.92 7.60
C VAL A 34 2.81 8.50 6.30
N LEU A 35 1.98 9.26 5.59
CA LEU A 35 2.35 10.00 4.38
C LEU A 35 2.68 11.46 4.76
N ASP A 36 3.78 11.64 5.49
CA ASP A 36 4.18 12.94 6.02
C ASP A 36 5.31 13.60 5.20
N GLY A 37 5.58 14.89 5.50
CA GLY A 37 6.64 15.65 4.83
C GLY A 37 8.05 15.08 5.04
N LYS A 38 8.27 14.32 6.13
CA LYS A 38 9.57 13.69 6.41
C LYS A 38 9.82 12.53 5.45
N LEU A 39 8.79 11.71 5.18
CA LEU A 39 8.85 10.67 4.16
C LEU A 39 9.11 11.28 2.78
N GLN A 40 8.38 12.33 2.40
CA GLN A 40 8.58 13.02 1.12
C GLN A 40 10.01 13.57 0.99
N GLY A 41 10.53 14.19 2.06
CA GLY A 41 11.90 14.70 2.09
C GLY A 41 12.94 13.60 1.83
N ARG A 42 12.77 12.42 2.45
CA ARG A 42 13.66 11.26 2.23
C ARG A 42 13.61 10.76 0.79
N ILE A 43 12.41 10.66 0.22
CA ILE A 43 12.24 10.23 -1.19
C ILE A 43 12.94 11.20 -2.13
N ASN A 44 12.77 12.51 -1.94
CA ASN A 44 13.41 13.52 -2.78
C ASN A 44 14.95 13.43 -2.72
N GLN A 45 15.52 13.23 -1.52
CA GLN A 45 16.97 13.06 -1.37
C GLN A 45 17.48 11.78 -2.07
N ALA A 46 16.74 10.68 -1.94
CA ALA A 46 17.08 9.44 -2.63
C ALA A 46 17.04 9.59 -4.16
N MET A 47 16.02 10.28 -4.69
CA MET A 47 15.91 10.58 -6.12
C MET A 47 17.08 11.43 -6.62
N LEU A 48 17.48 12.46 -5.86
CA LEU A 48 18.63 13.30 -6.20
C LEU A 48 19.93 12.51 -6.24
N ALA A 49 20.17 11.66 -5.23
CA ALA A 49 21.34 10.80 -5.16
C ALA A 49 21.39 9.82 -6.35
N LEU A 50 20.26 9.22 -6.70
CA LEU A 50 20.16 8.33 -7.86
C LEU A 50 20.45 9.05 -9.18
N GLY A 51 19.98 10.30 -9.33
CA GLY A 51 20.29 11.13 -10.49
C GLY A 51 21.80 11.42 -10.61
N ARG A 52 22.45 11.78 -9.50
CA ARG A 52 23.91 12.01 -9.47
C ARG A 52 24.69 10.74 -9.81
N LEU A 53 24.29 9.59 -9.27
CA LEU A 53 24.92 8.31 -9.59
C LEU A 53 24.82 8.01 -11.09
N LYS A 54 23.62 8.14 -11.67
CA LYS A 54 23.41 7.92 -13.10
C LYS A 54 24.27 8.82 -13.98
N ALA A 55 24.45 10.09 -13.61
CA ALA A 55 25.28 11.02 -14.38
C ALA A 55 26.75 10.57 -14.45
N VAL A 56 27.29 10.00 -13.36
CA VAL A 56 28.67 9.51 -13.32
C VAL A 56 28.87 8.24 -14.15
N THR A 57 27.84 7.39 -14.29
CA THR A 57 27.93 6.14 -15.07
C THR A 57 27.54 6.31 -16.55
N ALA A 58 26.91 7.44 -16.92
CA ALA A 58 26.52 7.76 -18.29
C ALA A 58 27.60 8.55 -19.06
N SER A 59 28.71 8.89 -18.39
CA SER A 59 29.92 9.48 -18.99
C SER A 59 30.92 8.37 -19.27
#